data_AF-A0A5E4IF15-F1
#
_entry.id   AF-A0A5E4IF15-F1
#
_cell.length_a   1.000
_cell.length_b   1.000
_cell.length_c   1.000
_cell.angle_alpha   90.00
_cell.angle_beta   90.00
_cell.angle_gamma   90.00
#
_symmetry.space_group_name_H-M   'P 1'
#
loop_
_entity.id
_entity.type
_entity.pdbx_description
1 polymer ?
#
loop_
_entity_poly.entity_id
_entity_poly.type
_entity_poly.pdbx_seq_one_letter_code
_entity_poly.pdbx_strand_id
1 'polypeptide(L)' 'MADIVGTGCMAASVIGMFAAVEKDLVSASVAGLVCFEIAAEIAAREAKGPGTFKECLYDSVYSLDSGTINRMQRIEE' A
#
# COMPACT_ATOMS: atom_id res chain seq x y z
N MET A 1 2.53 1.35 -11.09
CA MET A 1 1.94 0.05 -10.67
C MET A 1 1.41 -0.79 -11.82
N ALA A 2 0.96 -0.22 -12.95
CA ALA A 2 0.28 -0.98 -14.02
C ALA A 2 1.14 -2.04 -14.73
N ASP A 3 2.46 -2.01 -14.58
CA ASP A 3 3.38 -2.96 -15.21
C ASP A 3 3.53 -4.30 -14.46
N ILE A 4 2.83 -4.46 -13.32
CA ILE A 4 2.88 -5.68 -12.50
C ILE A 4 1.48 -6.26 -12.32
N VAL A 5 1.31 -7.49 -12.81
CA VAL A 5 0.08 -8.26 -12.65
C VAL A 5 -0.19 -8.57 -11.18
N GLY A 6 -1.46 -8.51 -10.78
CA GLY A 6 -1.90 -8.89 -9.44
C GLY A 6 -1.81 -7.79 -8.38
N THR A 7 -1.31 -6.60 -8.71
CA THR A 7 -1.30 -5.44 -7.79
C THR A 7 -2.69 -5.07 -7.28
N GLY A 8 -3.72 -5.15 -8.12
CA GLY A 8 -5.12 -4.98 -7.70
C GLY A 8 -5.63 -6.07 -6.74
N CYS A 9 -5.24 -7.34 -6.97
CA CYS A 9 -5.59 -8.44 -6.06
C CYS A 9 -4.89 -8.28 -4.70
N MET A 10 -3.63 -7.82 -4.70
CA MET A 10 -2.89 -7.50 -3.49
C MET A 10 -3.58 -6.36 -2.72
N ALA A 11 -3.93 -5.26 -3.40
CA ALA A 11 -4.65 -4.15 -2.80
C ALA A 11 -5.97 -4.60 -2.15
N ALA A 12 -6.77 -5.40 -2.86
CA ALA A 12 -8.00 -5.99 -2.31
C ALA A 12 -7.75 -6.86 -1.07
N SER A 13 -6.66 -7.65 -1.07
CA SER A 13 -6.28 -8.47 0.08
C SER A 13 -5.88 -7.61 1.30
N VAL A 14 -5.16 -6.51 1.07
CA VAL A 14 -4.80 -5.55 2.12
C VAL A 14 -6.05 -4.88 2.66
N ILE A 15 -6.95 -4.38 1.81
CA ILE A 15 -8.25 -3.83 2.25
C ILE A 15 -9.01 -4.84 3.12
N GLY A 16 -9.05 -6.11 2.72
CA GLY A 16 -9.68 -7.18 3.50
C GLY A 16 -9.05 -7.37 4.90
N MET A 17 -7.73 -7.22 5.02
CA MET A 17 -7.03 -7.24 6.31
C MET A 17 -7.46 -6.08 7.21
N PHE A 18 -7.57 -4.87 6.66
CA PHE A 18 -8.03 -3.70 7.40
C PHE A 18 -9.52 -3.82 7.80
N ALA A 19 -10.35 -4.35 6.90
CA ALA A 19 -11.76 -4.60 7.19
C ALA A 19 -11.99 -5.69 8.27
N ALA A 20 -10.98 -6.52 8.56
CA ALA A 20 -11.05 -7.49 9.65
C ALA A 20 -10.94 -6.84 11.04
N VAL A 21 -10.38 -5.62 11.14
CA VAL A 21 -10.15 -4.91 12.41
C VAL A 21 -10.93 -3.60 12.54
N GLU A 22 -11.32 -2.98 11.42
CA GLU A 22 -12.13 -1.77 11.36
C GLU A 22 -13.56 -2.07 10.87
N LYS A 23 -14.56 -1.55 11.57
CA LYS A 23 -15.98 -1.79 11.27
C LYS A 23 -16.51 -0.91 10.16
N ASP A 24 -16.03 0.33 10.06
CA ASP A 24 -16.39 1.20 8.95
C ASP A 24 -15.61 0.77 7.69
N LEU A 25 -16.31 0.12 6.77
CA LEU A 25 -15.71 -0.42 5.55
C LEU A 25 -15.12 0.67 4.65
N VAL A 26 -15.65 1.90 4.70
CA VAL A 26 -15.08 3.02 3.94
C VAL A 26 -13.73 3.39 4.53
N SER A 27 -13.67 3.67 5.83
CA SER A 27 -12.41 3.95 6.53
C SER A 27 -11.39 2.82 6.39
N ALA A 28 -11.83 1.55 6.50
CA ALA A 28 -10.97 0.38 6.32
C ALA A 28 -10.36 0.32 4.90
N SER A 29 -11.17 0.60 3.88
CA SER A 29 -10.73 0.61 2.49
C SER A 29 -9.75 1.75 2.22
N VAL A 30 -10.04 2.95 2.73
CA VAL A 30 -9.15 4.11 2.62
C VAL A 30 -7.82 3.82 3.32
N ALA A 31 -7.84 3.35 4.57
CA ALA A 31 -6.63 3.05 5.32
C ALA A 31 -5.77 1.97 4.64
N GLY A 32 -6.39 0.91 4.15
CA GLY A 32 -5.70 -0.17 3.44
C GLY A 32 -5.05 0.30 2.13
N LEU A 33 -5.78 1.10 1.33
CA LEU A 33 -5.25 1.68 0.10
C LEU A 33 -4.11 2.66 0.38
N VAL A 34 -4.28 3.58 1.33
CA VAL A 34 -3.26 4.56 1.71
C VAL A 34 -1.97 3.87 2.12
N CYS A 35 -2.04 2.85 2.98
CA CYS A 35 -0.85 2.12 3.41
C CYS A 35 -0.17 1.39 2.23
N PHE A 36 -0.95 0.74 1.38
CA PHE A 36 -0.43 0.00 0.23
C PHE A 36 0.20 0.91 -0.82
N GLU A 37 -0.42 2.05 -1.12
CA GLU A 37 0.07 3.01 -2.12
C GLU A 37 1.28 3.79 -1.62
N ILE A 38 1.34 4.17 -0.34
CA ILE A 38 2.55 4.79 0.23
C ILE A 38 3.73 3.83 0.16
N ALA A 39 3.54 2.56 0.57
CA ALA A 39 4.60 1.56 0.47
C ALA A 39 5.06 1.37 -0.98
N ALA A 40 4.13 1.40 -1.93
CA ALA A 40 4.46 1.33 -3.35
C ALA A 40 5.16 2.57 -3.91
N GLU A 41 4.83 3.76 -3.42
CA GLU A 41 5.52 5.00 -3.79
C GLU A 41 6.99 4.95 -3.30
N ILE A 42 7.22 4.44 -2.09
CA ILE A 42 8.55 4.21 -1.54
C ILE A 42 9.30 3.19 -2.41
N ALA A 43 8.68 2.04 -2.68
CA ALA A 43 9.26 0.99 -3.51
C ALA A 43 9.60 1.46 -4.93
N ALA A 44 8.76 2.32 -5.53
CA ALA A 44 8.98 2.88 -6.86
C ALA A 44 10.25 3.74 -6.96
N ARG A 45 10.68 4.37 -5.85
CA ARG A 45 11.88 5.20 -5.82
C ARG A 45 13.17 4.37 -5.86
N GLU A 46 13.12 3.15 -5.34
CA GLU A 46 14.29 2.27 -5.26
C GLU A 46 14.35 1.23 -6.39
N ALA A 47 13.18 0.87 -6.95
CA ALA A 47 13.06 -0.14 -7.98
C ALA A 47 13.76 0.28 -9.29
N LYS A 48 14.45 -0.69 -9.91
CA LYS A 48 15.11 -0.55 -11.23
C LYS A 48 14.27 -1.10 -12.38
N GLY A 49 13.11 -1.69 -12.06
CA GLY A 49 12.20 -2.36 -12.98
C GLY A 49 11.13 -3.15 -12.23
N PRO A 50 10.19 -3.79 -12.93
CA PRO A 50 9.01 -4.43 -12.33
C PRO A 50 9.37 -5.62 -11.41
N GLY A 51 10.43 -6.37 -11.73
CA GLY A 51 10.91 -7.46 -10.87
C GLY A 51 11.38 -6.95 -9.50
N THR A 52 12.31 -5.99 -9.51
CA THR A 52 12.84 -5.36 -8.29
C THR A 52 11.78 -4.56 -7.54
N PHE A 53 10.79 -3.97 -8.24
CA PHE A 53 9.69 -3.28 -7.57
C PHE A 53 8.91 -4.23 -6.66
N LYS A 54 8.68 -5.48 -7.08
CA LYS A 54 7.96 -6.46 -6.25
C LYS A 54 8.70 -6.70 -4.92
N GLU A 55 10.02 -6.84 -4.99
CA GLU A 55 10.88 -7.03 -3.82
C GLU A 55 10.85 -5.79 -2.92
N CYS A 56 11.13 -4.61 -3.50
CA CYS A 56 11.06 -3.33 -2.78
C CYS A 56 9.68 -3.05 -2.17
N LEU A 57 8.59 -3.50 -2.81
CA LEU A 57 7.23 -3.33 -2.29
C LEU A 57 7.03 -4.14 -1.01
N TYR A 58 7.47 -5.39 -0.97
CA TYR A 58 7.34 -6.21 0.24
C TYR A 58 8.17 -5.64 1.39
N ASP A 59 9.40 -5.21 1.09
CA ASP A 59 10.26 -4.56 2.09
C ASP A 59 9.65 -3.25 2.59
N SER A 60 9.11 -2.44 1.67
CA SER A 60 8.45 -1.17 2.02
C SER A 60 7.22 -1.39 2.90
N VAL A 61 6.37 -2.38 2.57
CA VAL A 61 5.20 -2.74 3.40
C VAL A 61 5.63 -3.22 4.78
N TYR A 62 6.70 -4.01 4.89
CA TYR A 62 7.22 -4.48 6.18
C TYR A 62 7.79 -3.34 7.04
N SER A 63 8.48 -2.39 6.42
CA SER A 63 9.10 -1.24 7.10
C SER A 63 8.15 -0.08 7.38
N LEU A 64 6.92 -0.14 6.87
CA LEU A 64 5.99 0.98 6.91
C LEU A 64 5.60 1.32 8.36
N ASP A 65 5.79 2.59 8.73
CA ASP A 65 5.51 3.08 10.07
C ASP A 65 4.49 4.24 10.08
N SER A 66 3.90 4.48 11.24
CA SER A 66 2.89 5.52 11.43
C SER A 66 3.40 6.95 11.17
N GLY A 67 4.68 7.23 11.39
CA GLY A 67 5.29 8.52 11.08
C GLY A 67 5.41 8.74 9.57
N THR A 68 5.76 7.71 8.83
CA THR A 68 5.79 7.73 7.36
C THR A 68 4.38 7.89 6.79
N ILE A 69 3.41 7.11 7.28
CA ILE A 69 2.00 7.20 6.86
C ILE A 69 1.46 8.61 7.09
N ASN A 70 1.65 9.17 8.29
CA ASN A 70 1.14 10.50 8.61
C ASN A 70 1.72 11.61 7.73
N ARG A 71 2.96 11.44 7.25
CA ARG A 71 3.62 12.41 6.39
C ARG A 71 3.19 12.31 4.93
N MET A 72 2.89 11.10 4.46
CA MET A 72 2.68 10.82 3.03
C MET A 72 1.22 10.61 2.65
N GLN A 73 0.31 10.36 3.61
CA GLN A 73 -1.10 10.17 3.31
C GLN A 73 -1.70 11.36 2.55
N ARG A 74 -2.44 11.05 1.49
CA ARG A 74 -3.22 12.00 0.69
C ARG A 74 -4.61 11.45 0.55
N ILE A 75 -5.54 12.05 1.30
CA ILE A 75 -6.95 11.66 1.32
C ILE A 75 -7.73 12.94 1.05
N GLU A 76 -8.56 12.93 0.02
CA GLU A 76 -9.50 14.01 -0.31
C GLU A 76 -10.93 13.47 -0.14
N GLU A 77 -11.82 14.30 0.39
CA GLU A 77 -13.24 13.98 0.60
C GLU A 77 -14.09 14.22 -0.66
#